data_AF-A0A7X9DCB6-F1
#
_entry.id   AF-A0A7X9DCB6-F1
#
_cell.length_a   1.000
_cell.length_b   1.000
_cell.length_c   1.000
_cell.angle_alpha   90.00
_cell.angle_beta   90.00
_cell.angle_gamma   90.00
#
_symmetry.space_group_name_H-M   'P 1'
#
loop_
_entity.id
_entity.type
_entity.pdbx_description
1 polymer ?
#
loop_
_entity_poly.entity_id
_entity_poly.type
_entity_poly.pdbx_seq_one_letter_code
_entity_poly.pdbx_strand_id
1 'polypeptide(L)'
;MKMKNKARIITPLVILVAFLLLVGGWHWYKSFQDRFAAPRKDASMIKFTVRKENTIMAVTGNLTYYGLVKDEEALKYALKHTKQKITPEKDALKIGNNAINTQSVYEISQSMTAWQIADILLNKGIPCNDRCESYIFFPELLPGGDISPTLQERMRAKYSWVKTFEDCVKAIGHDGGQVTSKETSKRTGHPRVCNTTDGRYFVEGKEGWTTNQPYP
;
A
#
# COMPACT_ATOMS: atom_id res chain seq x y z
N MET A 1 12.65 -39.23 -61.22
CA MET A 1 11.86 -39.60 -60.01
C MET A 1 12.61 -39.15 -58.75
N LYS A 2 12.37 -37.95 -58.20
CA LYS A 2 12.95 -37.51 -56.90
C LYS A 2 12.36 -36.17 -56.40
N MET A 3 11.05 -36.09 -56.20
CA MET A 3 10.42 -34.90 -55.58
C MET A 3 9.40 -35.20 -54.47
N LYS A 4 9.15 -36.47 -54.13
CA LYS A 4 8.12 -36.83 -53.13
C LYS A 4 8.59 -36.74 -51.67
N ASN A 5 9.90 -36.70 -51.40
CA ASN A 5 10.41 -36.73 -50.02
C ASN A 5 10.58 -35.35 -49.34
N LYS A 6 10.76 -34.27 -50.11
CA LYS A 6 10.90 -32.91 -49.52
C LYS A 6 9.59 -32.41 -48.93
N ALA A 7 8.46 -32.66 -49.60
CA ALA A 7 7.14 -32.29 -49.10
C ALA A 7 6.79 -32.97 -47.76
N ARG A 8 7.25 -34.22 -47.54
CA ARG A 8 6.95 -34.99 -46.33
C ARG A 8 7.62 -34.46 -45.05
N ILE A 9 8.71 -33.70 -45.19
CA ILE A 9 9.47 -33.12 -44.06
C ILE A 9 9.11 -31.64 -43.86
N ILE A 10 8.77 -30.93 -44.94
CA ILE A 10 8.41 -29.50 -44.87
C ILE A 10 7.06 -29.32 -44.13
N THR A 11 6.06 -30.17 -44.37
CA THR A 11 4.75 -30.06 -43.72
C THR A 11 4.79 -30.17 -42.19
N PRO A 12 5.46 -31.16 -41.56
CA PRO A 12 5.55 -31.22 -40.09
C PRO A 12 6.37 -30.06 -39.50
N LEU A 13 7.38 -29.55 -40.22
CA LEU A 13 8.17 -28.41 -39.76
C LEU A 13 7.35 -27.11 -39.77
N VAL A 14 6.53 -26.88 -40.80
CA VAL A 14 5.61 -25.73 -40.86
C VAL A 14 4.56 -25.81 -39.76
N ILE A 15 4.02 -27.00 -39.49
CA ILE A 15 3.06 -27.21 -38.39
C ILE A 15 3.72 -26.92 -37.03
N LEU A 16 4.95 -27.39 -36.82
CA LEU A 16 5.71 -27.12 -35.59
C LEU A 16 5.95 -25.62 -35.39
N VAL A 17 6.37 -24.90 -36.44
CA VAL A 17 6.60 -23.45 -36.36
C VAL A 17 5.30 -22.70 -36.09
N ALA A 18 4.20 -23.06 -36.75
CA ALA A 18 2.89 -22.49 -36.48
C ALA A 18 2.45 -22.74 -35.03
N PHE A 19 2.67 -23.94 -34.51
CA PHE A 19 2.37 -24.29 -33.12
C PHE A 19 3.21 -23.47 -32.13
N LEU A 20 4.52 -23.32 -32.37
CA LEU A 20 5.40 -22.50 -31.53
C LEU A 20 4.99 -21.02 -31.54
N LEU A 21 4.59 -20.47 -32.69
CA LEU A 21 4.08 -19.10 -32.79
C LEU A 21 2.76 -18.93 -32.02
N LEU A 22 1.85 -19.90 -32.09
CA LEU A 22 0.60 -19.88 -31.34
C LEU A 22 0.84 -19.96 -29.83
N VAL A 23 1.69 -20.88 -29.37
CA VAL A 23 2.02 -21.03 -27.95
C VAL A 23 2.77 -19.80 -27.44
N GLY A 24 3.75 -19.30 -28.19
CA GLY A 24 4.49 -18.08 -27.86
C GLY A 24 3.58 -16.85 -27.80
N GLY A 25 2.70 -16.69 -28.79
CA GLY A 25 1.70 -15.62 -28.82
C GLY A 25 0.72 -15.69 -27.66
N TRP A 26 0.28 -16.90 -27.30
CA TRP A 26 -0.58 -17.12 -26.13
C TRP A 26 0.11 -16.73 -24.82
N HIS A 27 1.35 -17.16 -24.62
CA HIS A 27 2.13 -16.79 -23.43
C HIS A 27 2.37 -15.30 -23.34
N TRP A 28 2.72 -14.65 -24.45
CA TRP A 28 2.91 -13.21 -24.51
C TRP A 28 1.61 -12.47 -24.20
N TYR A 29 0.48 -12.89 -24.79
CA TYR A 29 -0.83 -12.31 -24.51
C TYR A 29 -1.23 -12.46 -23.04
N LYS A 30 -1.06 -13.66 -22.47
CA LYS A 30 -1.35 -13.91 -21.05
C LYS A 30 -0.47 -13.04 -20.13
N SER A 31 0.82 -12.94 -20.44
CA SER A 31 1.76 -12.10 -19.69
C SER A 31 1.39 -10.62 -19.79
N PHE A 32 0.93 -10.16 -20.96
CA PHE A 32 0.47 -8.79 -21.16
C PHE A 32 -0.79 -8.49 -20.34
N GLN A 33 -1.78 -9.39 -20.36
CA GLN A 33 -3.00 -9.25 -19.58
C GLN A 33 -2.74 -9.28 -18.06
N ASP A 34 -1.76 -10.06 -17.60
CA ASP A 34 -1.44 -10.15 -16.17
C ASP A 34 -1.00 -8.81 -15.56
N ARG A 35 -0.42 -7.91 -16.37
CA ARG A 35 -0.04 -6.55 -15.92
C ARG A 35 -1.25 -5.71 -15.50
N PHE A 36 -2.44 -6.02 -16.01
CA PHE A 36 -3.69 -5.33 -15.65
C PHE A 36 -4.44 -6.02 -14.50
N ALA A 37 -4.03 -7.23 -14.12
CA ALA A 37 -4.68 -7.98 -13.06
C ALA A 37 -4.44 -7.33 -11.68
N ALA A 38 -5.33 -7.64 -10.74
CA ALA A 38 -5.19 -7.18 -9.36
C ALA A 38 -3.90 -7.72 -8.71
N PRO A 39 -3.16 -6.91 -7.93
CA PRO A 39 -2.00 -7.37 -7.16
C PRO A 39 -2.32 -8.46 -6.14
N ARG A 40 -3.50 -8.38 -5.50
CA ARG A 40 -3.95 -9.33 -4.45
C ARG A 40 -5.32 -9.91 -4.82
N LYS A 41 -5.66 -11.06 -4.23
CA LYS A 41 -7.01 -11.63 -4.37
C LYS A 41 -8.00 -10.93 -3.43
N ASP A 42 -7.56 -10.71 -2.19
CA ASP A 42 -8.33 -10.06 -1.14
C ASP A 42 -7.50 -8.95 -0.51
N ALA A 43 -8.09 -7.77 -0.36
CA ALA A 43 -7.48 -6.62 0.29
C ALA A 43 -8.58 -5.65 0.75
N SER A 44 -8.32 -4.94 1.85
CA SER A 44 -9.23 -3.92 2.38
C SER A 44 -9.34 -2.72 1.42
N MET A 45 -10.49 -2.05 1.47
CA MET A 45 -10.65 -0.74 0.85
C MET A 45 -9.75 0.28 1.55
N ILE A 46 -9.12 1.14 0.75
CA ILE A 46 -8.32 2.26 1.20
C ILE A 46 -8.83 3.55 0.55
N LYS A 47 -8.65 4.67 1.23
CA LYS A 47 -8.85 5.99 0.66
C LYS A 47 -7.55 6.48 0.04
N PHE A 48 -7.62 6.96 -1.19
CA PHE A 48 -6.52 7.58 -1.92
C PHE A 48 -6.88 9.02 -2.27
N THR A 49 -6.08 9.96 -1.79
CA THR A 49 -6.32 11.39 -1.95
C THR A 49 -5.49 11.92 -3.11
N VAL A 50 -6.14 12.55 -4.09
CA VAL A 50 -5.48 13.31 -5.16
C VAL A 50 -5.65 14.79 -4.88
N ARG A 51 -4.54 15.48 -4.69
CA ARG A 51 -4.47 16.91 -4.37
C ARG A 51 -4.15 17.73 -5.61
N LYS A 52 -4.35 19.04 -5.52
CA LYS A 52 -4.19 19.98 -6.63
C LYS A 52 -2.75 20.03 -7.16
N GLU A 53 -1.78 19.88 -6.27
CA GLU A 53 -0.35 19.86 -6.56
C GLU A 53 0.15 18.53 -7.15
N ASN A 54 -0.69 17.49 -7.19
CA ASN A 54 -0.27 16.21 -7.75
C ASN A 54 -0.17 16.27 -9.27
N THR A 55 0.69 15.41 -9.82
CA THR A 55 0.80 15.18 -11.26
C THR A 55 0.27 13.79 -11.60
N ILE A 56 -0.05 13.53 -12.86
CA ILE A 56 -0.39 12.17 -13.33
C ILE A 56 0.72 11.17 -12.99
N MET A 57 1.98 11.59 -13.12
CA MET A 57 3.13 10.76 -12.77
C MET A 57 3.16 10.44 -11.27
N ALA A 58 2.89 11.42 -10.40
CA ALA A 58 2.81 11.18 -8.96
C ALA A 58 1.66 10.22 -8.62
N VAL A 59 0.49 10.40 -9.22
CA VAL A 59 -0.68 9.52 -9.00
C VAL A 59 -0.38 8.09 -9.43
N THR A 60 0.05 7.89 -10.68
CA THR A 60 0.30 6.55 -11.24
C THR A 60 1.52 5.87 -10.59
N GLY A 61 2.58 6.64 -10.33
CA GLY A 61 3.77 6.18 -9.61
C GLY A 61 3.44 5.75 -8.18
N ASN A 62 2.69 6.54 -7.41
CA ASN A 62 2.28 6.17 -6.05
C ASN A 62 1.45 4.88 -6.04
N LEU A 63 0.46 4.76 -6.92
CA LEU A 63 -0.36 3.55 -6.99
C LEU A 63 0.46 2.30 -7.32
N THR A 64 1.53 2.44 -8.10
CA THR A 64 2.43 1.33 -8.42
C THR A 64 3.40 1.04 -7.25
N TYR A 65 4.02 2.08 -6.69
CA TYR A 65 4.98 1.97 -5.59
C TYR A 65 4.38 1.34 -4.32
N TYR A 66 3.13 1.71 -4.01
CA TYR A 66 2.37 1.12 -2.90
C TYR A 66 1.59 -0.14 -3.32
N GLY A 67 1.87 -0.73 -4.48
CA GLY A 67 1.35 -2.04 -4.86
C GLY A 67 -0.18 -2.10 -5.03
N LEU A 68 -0.83 -0.99 -5.37
CA LEU A 68 -2.26 -0.95 -5.74
C LEU A 68 -2.47 -1.37 -7.19
N VAL A 69 -1.45 -1.19 -8.03
CA VAL A 69 -1.37 -1.77 -9.38
C VAL A 69 -0.03 -2.48 -9.54
N LYS A 70 -0.02 -3.52 -10.39
CA LYS A 70 1.21 -4.27 -10.70
C LYS A 70 2.17 -3.49 -11.60
N ASP A 71 1.63 -2.62 -12.45
CA ASP A 71 2.37 -1.99 -13.53
C ASP A 71 1.83 -0.59 -13.85
N GLU A 72 2.70 0.39 -13.83
CA GLU A 72 2.36 1.80 -14.04
C GLU A 72 1.86 2.07 -15.47
N GLU A 73 2.49 1.46 -16.48
CA GLU A 73 2.13 1.66 -17.88
C GLU A 73 0.80 0.98 -18.22
N ALA A 74 0.51 -0.17 -17.61
CA ALA A 74 -0.80 -0.80 -17.69
C ALA A 74 -1.89 0.11 -17.09
N LEU A 75 -1.64 0.74 -15.94
CA LEU A 75 -2.57 1.72 -15.36
C LEU A 75 -2.75 2.94 -16.26
N LYS A 76 -1.67 3.53 -16.79
CA LYS A 76 -1.75 4.66 -17.74
C LYS A 76 -2.53 4.26 -18.99
N TYR A 77 -2.33 3.06 -19.51
CA TYR A 77 -3.09 2.53 -20.64
C TYR A 77 -4.57 2.41 -20.29
N ALA A 78 -4.90 1.82 -19.14
CA ALA A 78 -6.27 1.69 -18.67
C ALA A 78 -6.94 3.07 -18.49
N LEU A 79 -6.24 4.05 -17.92
CA LEU A 79 -6.74 5.42 -17.76
C LEU A 79 -7.02 6.11 -19.10
N LYS A 80 -6.24 5.84 -20.15
CA LYS A 80 -6.48 6.42 -21.49
C LYS A 80 -7.66 5.79 -22.23
N HIS A 81 -7.99 4.54 -21.92
CA HIS A 81 -8.97 3.75 -22.69
C HIS A 81 -10.26 3.43 -21.92
N THR A 82 -10.30 3.70 -20.62
CA THR A 82 -11.54 3.60 -19.84
C THR A 82 -12.46 4.75 -20.20
N LYS A 83 -13.75 4.46 -20.39
CA LYS A 83 -14.74 5.48 -20.71
C LYS A 83 -14.93 6.44 -19.53
N GLN A 84 -14.63 7.72 -19.73
CA GLN A 84 -15.02 8.78 -18.82
C GLN A 84 -16.51 9.11 -18.98
N LYS A 85 -17.23 9.12 -17.86
CA LYS A 85 -18.70 9.25 -17.76
C LYS A 85 -19.13 10.55 -17.09
N ILE A 86 -18.19 11.26 -16.48
CA ILE A 86 -18.39 12.55 -15.82
C ILE A 86 -17.64 13.63 -16.58
N THR A 87 -18.12 14.87 -16.49
CA THR A 87 -17.34 16.03 -16.94
C THR A 87 -16.25 16.30 -15.90
N PRO A 88 -14.96 16.24 -16.26
CA PRO A 88 -13.89 16.52 -15.32
C PRO A 88 -13.85 18.00 -14.92
N GLU A 89 -13.30 18.24 -13.73
CA GLU A 89 -13.11 19.59 -13.19
C GLU A 89 -12.03 20.37 -13.96
N LYS A 90 -12.03 21.70 -13.82
CA LYS A 90 -11.15 22.59 -14.59
C LYS A 90 -9.66 22.29 -14.37
N ASP A 91 -9.29 21.93 -13.15
CA ASP A 91 -7.93 21.58 -12.71
C ASP A 91 -7.72 20.06 -12.54
N ALA A 92 -8.56 19.25 -13.21
CA ALA A 92 -8.34 17.82 -13.30
C ALA A 92 -7.03 17.49 -14.04
N LEU A 93 -6.37 16.43 -13.60
CA LEU A 93 -5.14 15.92 -14.17
C LEU A 93 -5.45 15.20 -15.50
N LYS A 94 -4.97 15.76 -16.61
CA LYS A 94 -5.24 15.23 -17.96
C LYS A 94 -4.40 14.00 -18.29
N ILE A 95 -5.04 12.98 -18.88
CA ILE A 95 -4.40 11.78 -19.41
C ILE A 95 -5.08 11.34 -20.72
N GLY A 96 -4.46 11.71 -21.85
CA GLY A 96 -5.06 11.51 -23.17
C GLY A 96 -6.33 12.36 -23.32
N ASN A 97 -7.45 11.71 -23.68
CA ASN A 97 -8.77 12.35 -23.76
C ASN A 97 -9.53 12.34 -22.43
N ASN A 98 -8.96 11.74 -21.38
CA ASN A 98 -9.58 11.63 -20.07
C ASN A 98 -8.89 12.53 -19.04
N ALA A 99 -9.50 12.69 -17.86
CA ALA A 99 -8.89 13.39 -16.74
C ALA A 99 -9.36 12.87 -15.37
N ILE A 100 -8.46 12.95 -14.38
CA ILE A 100 -8.69 12.59 -12.97
C ILE A 100 -8.91 13.87 -12.19
N ASN A 101 -10.04 14.03 -11.50
CA ASN A 101 -10.29 15.20 -10.67
C ASN A 101 -9.24 15.30 -9.55
N THR A 102 -8.76 16.52 -9.30
CA THR A 102 -7.95 16.79 -8.12
C THR A 102 -8.88 17.16 -6.96
N GLN A 103 -8.28 17.42 -5.79
CA GLN A 103 -9.03 17.76 -4.57
C GLN A 103 -10.14 16.74 -4.28
N SER A 104 -9.83 15.46 -4.52
CA SER A 104 -10.78 14.36 -4.51
C SER A 104 -10.21 13.15 -3.79
N VAL A 105 -11.08 12.41 -3.10
CA VAL A 105 -10.78 11.13 -2.46
C VAL A 105 -11.38 10.00 -3.29
N TYR A 106 -10.61 8.93 -3.45
CA TYR A 106 -10.98 7.74 -4.19
C TYR A 106 -10.90 6.52 -3.29
N GLU A 107 -11.93 5.68 -3.31
CA GLU A 107 -11.92 4.42 -2.59
C GLU A 107 -11.45 3.30 -3.53
N ILE A 108 -10.29 2.73 -3.25
CA ILE A 108 -9.63 1.71 -4.09
C ILE A 108 -9.15 0.53 -3.22
N SER A 109 -8.77 -0.59 -3.85
CA SER A 109 -8.21 -1.75 -3.15
C SER A 109 -7.20 -2.49 -4.02
N GLN A 110 -6.25 -3.19 -3.41
CA GLN A 110 -5.28 -4.05 -4.12
C GLN A 110 -5.93 -5.30 -4.74
N SER A 111 -7.20 -5.57 -4.44
CA SER A 111 -7.99 -6.61 -5.13
C SER A 111 -8.63 -6.12 -6.42
N MET A 112 -8.44 -4.85 -6.78
CA MET A 112 -8.94 -4.27 -8.01
C MET A 112 -7.92 -4.38 -9.15
N THR A 113 -8.42 -4.66 -10.34
CA THR A 113 -7.64 -4.58 -11.59
C THR A 113 -7.30 -3.14 -11.94
N ALA A 114 -6.29 -2.94 -12.79
CA ALA A 114 -5.93 -1.62 -13.31
C ALA A 114 -7.13 -0.93 -14.01
N TRP A 115 -8.00 -1.70 -14.66
CA TRP A 115 -9.24 -1.20 -15.29
C TRP A 115 -10.27 -0.70 -14.27
N GLN A 116 -10.44 -1.42 -13.17
CA GLN A 116 -11.36 -0.99 -12.09
C GLN A 116 -10.83 0.26 -11.39
N ILE A 117 -9.54 0.31 -11.11
CA ILE A 117 -8.90 1.51 -10.54
C ILE A 117 -9.04 2.69 -11.51
N ALA A 118 -8.83 2.48 -12.81
CA ALA A 118 -9.04 3.53 -13.81
C ALA A 118 -10.50 4.03 -13.84
N ASP A 119 -11.51 3.14 -13.80
CA ASP A 119 -12.92 3.55 -13.73
C ASP A 119 -13.21 4.38 -12.47
N ILE A 120 -12.63 4.02 -11.33
CA ILE A 120 -12.76 4.77 -10.08
C ILE A 120 -12.13 6.16 -10.20
N LEU A 121 -10.87 6.23 -10.64
CA LEU A 121 -10.13 7.49 -10.75
C LEU A 121 -10.79 8.48 -11.72
N LEU A 122 -11.40 7.98 -12.79
CA LEU A 122 -12.05 8.82 -13.80
C LEU A 122 -13.49 9.20 -13.46
N ASN A 123 -14.20 8.39 -12.67
CA ASN A 123 -15.67 8.52 -12.57
C ASN A 123 -16.22 8.57 -11.14
N LYS A 124 -15.43 8.27 -10.10
CA LYS A 124 -15.91 8.04 -8.73
C LYS A 124 -15.14 8.81 -7.66
N GLY A 125 -14.51 9.93 -8.04
CA GLY A 125 -13.89 10.84 -7.07
C GLY A 125 -14.94 11.48 -6.19
N ILE A 126 -14.69 11.51 -4.88
CA ILE A 126 -15.49 12.22 -3.89
C ILE A 126 -14.79 13.55 -3.61
N PRO A 127 -15.36 14.70 -4.01
CA PRO A 127 -14.71 15.99 -3.81
C PRO A 127 -14.48 16.28 -2.31
N CYS A 128 -13.25 16.67 -1.97
CA CYS A 128 -12.87 17.18 -0.65
C CYS A 128 -12.44 18.66 -0.67
N ASN A 129 -12.32 19.27 -1.86
CA ASN A 129 -11.96 20.68 -2.04
C ASN A 129 -10.66 21.04 -1.26
N ASP A 130 -10.71 22.09 -0.44
CA ASP A 130 -9.62 22.54 0.43
C ASP A 130 -9.49 21.75 1.74
N ARG A 131 -10.39 20.78 1.99
CA ARG A 131 -10.47 19.98 3.22
C ARG A 131 -9.90 18.57 3.07
N CYS A 132 -9.18 18.30 1.99
CA CYS A 132 -8.52 17.02 1.79
C CYS A 132 -7.46 16.79 2.88
N GLU A 133 -7.55 15.65 3.56
CA GLU A 133 -6.62 15.28 4.63
C GLU A 133 -5.17 15.18 4.11
N SER A 134 -4.18 15.47 4.97
CA SER A 134 -2.75 15.61 4.62
C SER A 134 -2.11 14.35 4.02
N TYR A 135 -2.63 13.19 4.34
CA TYR A 135 -2.11 11.91 3.87
C TYR A 135 -2.54 11.60 2.43
N ILE A 136 -1.71 10.81 1.75
CA ILE A 136 -2.00 10.30 0.40
C ILE A 136 -2.91 9.07 0.47
N PHE A 137 -2.66 8.17 1.42
CA PHE A 137 -3.45 6.96 1.65
C PHE A 137 -3.97 6.90 3.07
N PHE A 138 -5.21 6.40 3.24
CA PHE A 138 -5.76 6.06 4.55
C PHE A 138 -6.46 4.70 4.55
N PRO A 139 -6.05 3.77 5.43
CA PRO A 139 -4.90 3.89 6.33
C PRO A 139 -3.57 4.07 5.57
N GLU A 140 -2.54 4.57 6.25
CA GLU A 140 -1.21 4.74 5.65
C GLU A 140 -0.67 3.38 5.18
N LEU A 141 0.09 3.38 4.08
CA LEU A 141 0.65 2.16 3.49
C LEU A 141 2.17 2.18 3.53
N LEU A 142 2.76 1.00 3.65
CA LEU A 142 4.17 0.73 3.40
C LEU A 142 4.40 0.49 1.91
N PRO A 143 5.63 0.70 1.40
CA PRO A 143 6.00 0.28 0.05
C PRO A 143 5.61 -1.19 -0.20
N GLY A 144 4.97 -1.49 -1.34
CA GLY A 144 4.38 -2.81 -1.62
C GLY A 144 2.95 -3.01 -1.11
N GLY A 145 2.40 -2.05 -0.35
CA GLY A 145 0.97 -1.91 -0.09
C GLY A 145 0.45 -2.57 1.17
N ASP A 146 1.33 -3.02 2.06
CA ASP A 146 0.88 -3.44 3.39
C ASP A 146 0.46 -2.23 4.21
N ILE A 147 -0.59 -2.40 5.02
CA ILE A 147 -1.04 -1.34 5.92
C ILE A 147 0.07 -1.03 6.92
N SER A 148 0.45 0.25 7.00
CA SER A 148 1.41 0.73 7.98
C SER A 148 0.89 0.47 9.38
N PRO A 149 1.64 -0.23 10.24
CA PRO A 149 1.20 -0.51 11.60
C PRO A 149 1.09 0.81 12.37
N THR A 150 0.01 0.92 13.15
CA THR A 150 -0.20 2.07 14.02
C THR A 150 0.96 2.23 15.01
N LEU A 151 1.17 3.44 15.55
CA LEU A 151 2.19 3.65 16.60
C LEU A 151 2.00 2.65 17.75
N GLN A 152 0.75 2.41 18.15
CA GLN A 152 0.40 1.48 19.21
C GLN A 152 0.79 0.04 18.89
N GLU A 153 0.53 -0.44 17.67
CA GLU A 153 0.93 -1.79 17.24
C GLU A 153 2.44 -1.94 17.16
N ARG A 154 3.15 -0.94 16.61
CA ARG A 154 4.62 -0.93 16.56
C ARG A 154 5.22 -1.02 17.96
N MET A 155 4.71 -0.21 18.90
CA MET A 155 5.18 -0.24 20.28
C MET A 155 4.78 -1.53 20.99
N ARG A 156 3.60 -2.10 20.71
CA ARG A 156 3.20 -3.39 21.27
C ARG A 156 4.15 -4.51 20.82
N ALA A 157 4.47 -4.58 19.52
CA ALA A 157 5.41 -5.56 18.98
C ALA A 157 6.81 -5.37 19.57
N LYS A 158 7.30 -4.13 19.62
CA LYS A 158 8.62 -3.78 20.17
C LYS A 158 8.78 -4.20 21.63
N TYR A 159 7.78 -3.93 22.47
CA TYR A 159 7.83 -4.22 23.90
C TYR A 159 7.24 -5.60 24.27
N SER A 160 6.98 -6.46 23.28
CA SER A 160 6.38 -7.79 23.50
C SER A 160 7.25 -8.75 24.32
N TRP A 161 8.58 -8.54 24.32
CA TRP A 161 9.53 -9.33 25.09
C TRP A 161 9.72 -8.85 26.52
N VAL A 162 9.21 -7.67 26.88
CA VAL A 162 9.37 -7.08 28.21
C VAL A 162 8.50 -7.82 29.21
N LYS A 163 9.15 -8.52 30.16
CA LYS A 163 8.46 -9.26 31.22
C LYS A 163 8.73 -8.70 32.60
N THR A 164 9.85 -8.00 32.77
CA THR A 164 10.24 -7.40 34.05
C THR A 164 10.47 -5.90 33.94
N PHE A 165 10.61 -5.25 35.10
CA PHE A 165 10.98 -3.84 35.16
C PHE A 165 12.37 -3.60 34.55
N GLU A 166 13.33 -4.49 34.79
CA GLU A 166 14.66 -4.42 34.20
C GLU A 166 14.63 -4.57 32.68
N ASP A 167 13.77 -5.45 32.16
CA ASP A 167 13.55 -5.56 30.71
C ASP A 167 13.01 -4.25 30.14
N CYS A 168 12.07 -3.60 30.85
CA CYS A 168 11.53 -2.31 30.45
C CYS A 168 12.63 -1.24 30.40
N VAL A 169 13.48 -1.14 31.43
CA VAL A 169 14.58 -0.17 31.47
C VAL A 169 15.56 -0.39 30.31
N LYS A 170 15.87 -1.65 29.98
CA LYS A 170 16.70 -2.00 28.81
C LYS A 170 16.01 -1.65 27.49
N ALA A 171 14.70 -1.90 27.40
CA ALA A 171 13.93 -1.67 26.20
C ALA A 171 13.79 -0.18 25.87
N ILE A 172 13.73 0.70 26.88
CA ILE A 172 13.52 2.14 26.68
C ILE A 172 14.77 2.85 26.15
N GLY A 173 15.98 2.44 26.55
CA GLY A 173 17.26 2.93 26.02
C GLY A 173 17.25 4.36 25.44
N HIS A 174 17.18 4.46 24.11
CA HIS A 174 17.20 5.72 23.35
C HIS A 174 15.83 6.17 22.81
N ASP A 175 14.74 5.50 23.20
CA ASP A 175 13.41 5.63 22.60
C ASP A 175 12.56 6.76 23.19
N GLY A 176 13.14 7.59 24.07
CA GLY A 176 12.46 8.73 24.68
C GLY A 176 11.45 8.38 25.78
N GLY A 177 11.36 7.12 26.19
CA GLY A 177 10.67 6.73 27.42
C GLY A 177 11.42 7.20 28.67
N GLN A 178 10.76 7.23 29.83
CA GLN A 178 11.36 7.70 31.08
C GLN A 178 11.36 6.59 32.14
N VAL A 179 12.30 6.69 33.08
CA VAL A 179 12.42 5.75 34.19
C VAL A 179 12.57 6.55 35.46
N THR A 180 11.73 6.29 36.46
CA THR A 180 11.84 6.88 37.79
C THR A 180 13.12 6.38 38.47
N SER A 181 13.96 7.32 38.90
CA SER A 181 15.20 7.01 39.62
C SER A 181 14.92 6.40 41.00
N LYS A 182 15.89 5.66 41.54
CA LYS A 182 15.77 5.05 42.87
C LYS A 182 15.66 6.11 43.96
N GLU A 183 16.38 7.21 43.81
CA GLU A 183 16.42 8.34 44.73
C GLU A 183 15.06 9.05 44.76
N THR A 184 14.45 9.28 43.60
CA THR A 184 13.13 9.90 43.49
C THR A 184 12.07 9.03 44.15
N SER A 185 12.07 7.72 43.87
CA SER A 185 11.13 6.78 44.48
C SER A 185 11.26 6.74 46.01
N LYS A 186 12.49 6.71 46.55
CA LYS A 186 12.73 6.79 48.00
C LYS A 186 12.22 8.09 48.63
N ARG A 187 12.38 9.21 47.92
CA ARG A 187 11.97 10.54 48.42
C ARG A 187 10.46 10.74 48.41
N THR A 188 9.76 10.24 47.40
CA THR A 188 8.31 10.46 47.24
C THR A 188 7.46 9.33 47.81
N GLY A 189 8.05 8.14 48.03
CA GLY A 189 7.30 6.93 48.39
C GLY A 189 6.54 6.30 47.21
N HIS A 190 6.63 6.88 46.01
CA HIS A 190 6.01 6.31 44.82
C HIS A 190 6.85 5.16 44.27
N PRO A 191 6.22 4.11 43.70
CA PRO A 191 6.94 3.00 43.10
C PRO A 191 7.78 3.49 41.92
N ARG A 192 8.87 2.79 41.60
CA ARG A 192 9.60 3.06 40.38
C ARG A 192 8.78 2.64 39.18
N VAL A 193 8.80 3.48 38.15
CA VAL A 193 8.01 3.28 36.94
C VAL A 193 8.88 3.52 35.73
N CYS A 194 8.65 2.70 34.72
CA CYS A 194 9.29 2.75 33.42
C CYS A 194 8.18 3.00 32.40
N ASN A 195 8.14 4.16 31.75
CA ASN A 195 7.04 4.55 30.87
C ASN A 195 7.49 4.69 29.41
N THR A 196 6.67 4.18 28.50
CA THR A 196 6.92 4.22 27.07
C THR A 196 6.26 5.43 26.42
N THR A 197 6.71 5.82 25.23
CA THR A 197 6.20 6.98 24.49
C THR A 197 4.76 6.81 24.01
N ASP A 198 4.22 5.59 23.99
CA ASP A 198 2.81 5.29 23.73
C ASP A 198 1.94 5.28 25.01
N GLY A 199 2.46 5.78 26.13
CA GLY A 199 1.68 6.02 27.36
C GLY A 199 1.42 4.77 28.21
N ARG A 200 2.22 3.71 28.05
CA ARG A 200 2.17 2.54 28.94
C ARG A 200 3.24 2.65 30.02
N TYR A 201 2.94 2.03 31.17
CA TYR A 201 3.77 2.05 32.36
C TYR A 201 4.07 0.61 32.79
N PHE A 202 5.32 0.35 33.15
CA PHE A 202 5.76 -0.86 33.83
C PHE A 202 6.16 -0.46 35.25
N VAL A 203 5.46 -0.99 36.25
CA VAL A 203 5.66 -0.65 37.67
C VAL A 203 6.58 -1.70 38.29
N GLU A 204 7.65 -1.26 38.95
CA GLU A 204 8.59 -2.16 39.64
C GLU A 204 7.84 -3.03 40.67
N GLY A 205 8.03 -4.35 40.61
CA GLY A 205 7.35 -5.32 41.47
C GLY A 205 5.93 -5.70 41.04
N LYS A 206 5.42 -5.20 39.90
CA LYS A 206 4.17 -5.66 39.29
C LYS A 206 4.43 -6.36 37.96
N GLU A 207 3.59 -7.33 37.65
CA GLU A 207 3.63 -8.00 36.34
C GLU A 207 2.85 -7.21 35.29
N GLY A 208 3.43 -7.12 34.11
CA GLY A 208 2.76 -6.59 32.92
C GLY A 208 2.69 -5.06 32.84
N TRP A 209 2.20 -4.61 31.69
CA TRP A 209 2.01 -3.20 31.38
C TRP A 209 0.65 -2.69 31.87
N THR A 210 0.61 -1.44 32.34
CA THR A 210 -0.64 -0.71 32.62
C THR A 210 -0.72 0.56 31.77
N THR A 211 -1.92 0.96 31.36
CA THR A 211 -2.19 2.25 30.70
C THR A 211 -2.60 3.33 31.69
N ASN A 212 -2.93 2.96 32.92
CA ASN A 212 -3.29 3.90 33.96
C ASN A 212 -2.02 4.47 34.58
N GLN A 213 -1.95 5.80 34.67
CA GLN A 213 -0.86 6.48 35.36
C GLN A 213 -0.85 6.02 36.83
N PRO A 214 0.26 5.43 37.30
CA PRO A 214 0.30 4.72 38.59
C PRO A 214 0.32 5.65 39.81
N TYR A 215 0.56 6.94 39.60
CA TYR A 215 0.49 8.01 40.60
C TYR A 215 0.26 9.35 39.89
N PRO A 216 -0.41 10.32 40.52
CA PRO A 216 -0.70 11.64 39.94
C PRO A 216 0.56 12.40 39.54
#